data_AF-A0A946DU95-F1
#
_entry.id   AF-A0A946DU95-F1
#
_cell.length_a   1.000
_cell.length_b   1.000
_cell.length_c   1.000
_cell.angle_alpha   90.00
_cell.angle_beta   90.00
_cell.angle_gamma   90.00
#
_symmetry.space_group_name_H-M   'P 1'
#
loop_
_entity.id
_entity.type
_entity.pdbx_description
1 polymer ?
#
loop_
_entity_poly.entity_id
_entity_poly.type
_entity_poly.pdbx_seq_one_letter_code
_entity_poly.pdbx_strand_id
1 'polypeptide(L)'
;MTFSAFTEPFADHPLLQERVLFVLLALPGDVQRDFVDDPRFGTAIDNYEPGKGWTLLMPTPGPLGEGSRRVVLRPKLEAASESFAKYVIAHEFAHAFLRNGGWGEITDVEEAADALAASWGFHKPAT
;
A
#
# COMPACT_ATOMS: atom_id res chain seq x y z
N MET A 1 -13.07 11.31 6.80
CA MET A 1 -11.61 11.11 6.93
C MET A 1 -10.96 11.62 5.67
N THR A 2 -9.83 12.31 5.78
CA THR A 2 -9.20 12.96 4.62
C THR A 2 -7.96 12.15 4.23
N PHE A 3 -8.03 11.39 3.13
CA PHE A 3 -6.91 10.59 2.62
C PHE A 3 -5.94 11.40 1.75
N SER A 4 -6.08 12.73 1.71
CA SER A 4 -5.27 13.60 0.85
C SER A 4 -3.77 13.35 1.00
N ALA A 5 -3.28 13.18 2.23
CA ALA A 5 -1.87 12.89 2.51
C ALA A 5 -1.37 11.56 1.89
N PHE A 6 -2.25 10.58 1.71
CA PHE A 6 -1.91 9.28 1.09
C PHE A 6 -2.09 9.29 -0.43
N THR A 7 -2.74 10.32 -0.98
CA THR A 7 -2.97 10.46 -2.42
C THR A 7 -2.08 11.53 -3.06
N GLU A 8 -1.60 12.49 -2.28
CA GLU A 8 -0.73 13.60 -2.74
C GLU A 8 0.53 13.13 -3.48
N PRO A 9 1.22 12.04 -3.08
CA PRO A 9 2.37 11.54 -3.84
C PRO A 9 2.06 11.12 -5.28
N PHE A 10 0.79 10.95 -5.62
CA PHE A 10 0.32 10.51 -6.94
C PHE A 10 -0.28 11.65 -7.79
N ALA A 11 -0.09 12.92 -7.41
CA ALA A 11 -0.68 14.07 -8.12
C ALA A 11 -0.36 14.10 -9.64
N ASP A 12 0.82 13.65 -10.04
CA ASP A 12 1.23 13.56 -11.45
C ASP A 12 0.72 12.29 -12.17
N HIS A 13 0.02 11.41 -11.44
CA HIS A 13 -0.48 10.11 -11.87
C HIS A 13 -1.98 9.97 -11.49
N PRO A 14 -2.88 10.73 -12.14
CA PRO A 14 -4.26 10.87 -11.70
C PRO A 14 -5.04 9.56 -11.69
N LEU A 15 -4.73 8.63 -12.60
CA LEU A 15 -5.39 7.33 -12.64
C LEU A 15 -4.92 6.43 -11.48
N LEU A 16 -3.61 6.47 -11.16
CA LEU A 16 -3.09 5.76 -10.00
C LEU A 16 -3.63 6.37 -8.70
N GLN A 17 -3.70 7.71 -8.63
CA GLN A 17 -4.27 8.44 -7.50
C GLN A 17 -5.73 8.01 -7.24
N GLU A 18 -6.56 7.94 -8.29
CA GLU A 18 -7.94 7.47 -8.20
C GLU A 18 -8.02 6.03 -7.70
N ARG A 19 -7.17 5.14 -8.22
CA ARG A 19 -7.13 3.73 -7.81
C ARG A 19 -6.72 3.59 -6.34
N VAL A 20 -5.71 4.35 -5.89
CA VAL A 20 -5.27 4.39 -4.48
C VAL A 20 -6.39 4.88 -3.57
N LEU A 21 -7.04 5.99 -3.93
CA LEU A 21 -8.16 6.53 -3.19
C LEU A 21 -9.33 5.54 -3.12
N PHE A 22 -9.64 4.88 -4.23
CA PHE A 22 -10.70 3.86 -4.30
C PHE A 22 -10.43 2.72 -3.31
N VAL A 23 -9.21 2.19 -3.30
CA VAL A 23 -8.86 1.11 -2.37
C VAL A 23 -8.95 1.59 -0.93
N LEU A 24 -8.36 2.75 -0.59
CA LEU A 24 -8.42 3.32 0.77
C LEU A 24 -9.85 3.47 1.29
N LEU A 25 -10.77 3.95 0.45
CA LEU A 25 -12.18 4.12 0.82
C LEU A 25 -12.92 2.79 0.99
N ALA A 26 -12.46 1.73 0.31
CA ALA A 26 -13.05 0.39 0.41
C ALA A 26 -12.55 -0.41 1.61
N LEU A 27 -11.44 -0.02 2.25
CA LEU A 27 -10.89 -0.72 3.40
C LEU A 27 -11.84 -0.68 4.61
N PRO A 28 -11.81 -1.68 5.50
CA PRO A 28 -12.52 -1.64 6.77
C PRO A 28 -12.16 -0.40 7.62
N GLY A 29 -13.12 0.12 8.39
CA GLY A 29 -12.94 1.38 9.12
C GLY A 29 -11.87 1.33 10.23
N ASP A 30 -11.57 0.16 10.78
CA ASP A 30 -10.43 -0.07 11.67
C ASP A 30 -9.09 0.01 10.92
N VAL A 31 -8.98 -0.54 9.72
CA VAL A 31 -7.78 -0.40 8.86
C VAL A 31 -7.58 1.05 8.45
N GLN A 32 -8.65 1.74 8.03
CA GLN A 32 -8.58 3.17 7.69
C GLN A 32 -8.07 4.02 8.88
N ARG A 33 -8.55 3.74 10.11
CA ARG A 33 -8.09 4.42 11.33
C ARG A 33 -6.64 4.10 11.65
N ASP A 34 -6.22 2.83 11.58
CA ASP A 34 -4.82 2.45 11.83
C ASP A 34 -3.85 3.19 10.89
N PHE A 35 -4.24 3.44 9.64
CA PHE A 35 -3.44 4.23 8.70
C PHE A 35 -3.44 5.73 9.00
N VAL A 36 -4.60 6.30 9.36
CA VAL A 36 -4.72 7.74 9.66
C VAL A 36 -4.03 8.09 10.99
N ASP A 37 -4.13 7.23 11.99
CA ASP A 37 -3.64 7.48 13.34
C ASP A 37 -2.14 7.14 13.50
N ASP A 38 -1.58 6.33 12.59
CA ASP A 38 -0.15 6.00 12.60
C ASP A 38 0.65 6.94 11.65
N PRO A 39 1.41 7.91 12.18
CA PRO A 39 2.19 8.83 11.36
C PRO A 39 3.33 8.16 10.56
N ARG A 40 3.60 6.87 10.81
CA ARG A 40 4.60 6.08 10.06
C ARG A 40 4.01 5.49 8.78
N PHE A 41 2.68 5.44 8.66
CA PHE A 41 2.03 5.04 7.42
C PHE A 41 2.06 6.20 6.43
N GLY A 42 2.35 5.86 5.18
CA GLY A 42 2.33 6.82 4.09
C GLY A 42 2.54 6.11 2.78
N THR A 43 2.26 6.81 1.68
CA THR A 43 2.48 6.31 0.34
C THR A 43 3.63 7.05 -0.34
N ALA A 44 4.18 6.43 -1.37
CA ALA A 44 5.13 7.04 -2.27
C ALA A 44 5.01 6.41 -3.65
N ILE A 45 5.44 7.15 -4.67
CA ILE A 45 5.70 6.59 -6.00
C ILE A 45 7.12 6.01 -6.02
N ASP A 46 7.25 4.83 -6.62
CA ASP A 46 8.56 4.28 -7.01
C ASP A 46 9.15 5.16 -8.10
N ASN A 47 10.18 5.92 -7.74
CA ASN A 47 10.93 6.82 -8.63
C ASN A 47 12.22 6.20 -9.14
N TYR A 48 12.37 4.87 -9.10
CA TYR A 48 13.59 4.22 -9.55
C TYR A 48 13.93 4.56 -11.01
N GLU A 49 15.01 5.32 -11.19
CA GLU A 49 15.62 5.64 -12.49
C GLU A 49 16.94 4.85 -12.64
N PRO A 50 17.07 3.97 -13.67
CA PRO A 50 18.33 3.28 -13.94
C PRO A 50 19.49 4.27 -14.11
N GLY A 51 20.53 4.16 -13.27
CA GLY A 51 21.70 5.05 -13.29
C GLY A 51 21.66 6.23 -12.29
N LYS A 52 20.50 6.58 -11.74
CA LYS A 52 20.35 7.57 -10.65
C LYS A 52 19.97 6.95 -9.30
N GLY A 53 19.41 5.74 -9.31
CA GLY A 53 18.95 5.06 -8.10
C GLY A 53 17.52 5.45 -7.73
N TRP A 54 17.14 5.18 -6.48
CA TRP A 54 15.83 5.46 -5.90
C TRP A 54 15.98 6.49 -4.79
N THR A 55 15.00 7.39 -4.63
CA THR A 55 14.96 8.32 -3.48
C THR A 55 13.66 8.09 -2.74
N LEU A 56 13.70 7.30 -1.67
CA LEU A 56 12.61 7.18 -0.71
C LEU A 56 12.91 8.06 0.49
N LEU A 57 12.06 9.07 0.74
CA LEU A 57 12.04 9.71 2.05
C LEU A 57 11.54 8.66 3.05
N MET A 58 12.42 8.05 3.83
CA MET A 58 11.98 7.18 4.92
C MET A 58 11.66 8.07 6.13
N PRO A 59 10.46 8.03 6.71
CA PRO A 59 10.26 8.59 8.05
C PRO A 59 11.24 7.89 8.99
N THR A 60 11.74 8.62 9.98
CA THR A 60 12.70 8.12 10.96
C THR A 60 12.21 6.77 11.51
N PRO A 61 12.99 5.68 11.41
CA PRO A 61 12.57 4.40 11.97
C PRO A 61 12.31 4.58 13.47
N GLY A 62 11.24 3.96 13.96
CA GLY A 62 10.95 3.91 15.39
C GLY A 62 12.02 3.12 16.15
N PRO A 63 11.82 2.84 17.46
CA PRO A 63 12.66 1.93 18.20
C PRO A 63 12.96 0.64 17.42
N LEU A 64 14.13 0.01 17.67
CA LEU A 64 14.55 -1.23 17.02
C LEU A 64 13.40 -2.26 16.99
N GLY A 65 12.95 -2.63 15.79
CA GLY A 65 11.82 -3.54 15.57
C GLY A 65 10.60 -2.89 14.91
N GLU A 66 10.54 -1.56 14.85
CA GLU A 66 9.43 -0.83 14.21
C GLU A 66 9.87 -0.27 12.84
N GLY A 67 9.72 -1.09 11.80
CA GLY A 67 10.00 -0.71 10.41
C GLY A 67 9.09 0.42 9.88
N SER A 68 9.55 1.10 8.84
CA SER A 68 8.74 2.05 8.07
C SER A 68 7.50 1.35 7.50
N ARG A 69 6.31 1.97 7.62
CA ARG A 69 5.04 1.45 7.05
C ARG A 69 4.72 2.14 5.71
N ARG A 70 5.75 2.55 4.98
CA ARG A 70 5.62 3.29 3.74
C ARG A 70 5.38 2.35 2.56
N VAL A 71 4.27 2.54 1.88
CA VAL A 71 3.88 1.77 0.69
C VAL A 71 4.36 2.49 -0.56
N VAL A 72 5.14 1.79 -1.38
CA VAL A 72 5.76 2.35 -2.58
C VAL A 72 5.13 1.69 -3.81
N LEU A 73 4.42 2.48 -4.61
CA LEU A 73 3.70 1.98 -5.77
C LEU A 73 4.37 2.40 -7.07
N ARG A 74 4.44 1.46 -8.01
CA ARG A 74 5.07 1.69 -9.32
C ARG A 74 4.13 2.47 -10.26
N PRO A 75 4.62 3.48 -10.99
CA PRO A 75 3.84 4.18 -12.01
C PRO A 75 3.22 3.27 -13.07
N LYS A 76 3.89 2.14 -13.38
CA LYS A 76 3.40 1.13 -14.34
C LYS A 76 2.03 0.55 -13.97
N LEU A 77 1.59 0.68 -12.72
CA LEU A 77 0.25 0.30 -12.30
C LEU A 77 -0.85 1.10 -13.01
N GLU A 78 -0.58 2.27 -13.58
CA GLU A 78 -1.54 2.99 -14.42
C GLU A 78 -1.89 2.24 -15.70
N ALA A 79 -0.88 1.62 -16.33
CA ALA A 79 -1.05 0.86 -17.57
C ALA A 79 -1.60 -0.55 -17.32
N ALA A 80 -1.58 -1.02 -16.08
CA ALA A 80 -2.13 -2.32 -15.71
C ALA A 80 -3.67 -2.31 -15.73
N SER A 81 -4.26 -3.51 -15.86
CA SER A 81 -5.69 -3.67 -15.72
C SER A 81 -6.15 -3.17 -14.35
N GLU A 82 -7.34 -2.59 -14.31
CA GLU A 82 -7.85 -1.94 -13.10
C GLU A 82 -7.96 -2.92 -11.91
N SER A 83 -8.44 -4.14 -12.17
CA SER A 83 -8.55 -5.18 -11.14
C SER A 83 -7.19 -5.59 -10.58
N PHE A 84 -6.19 -5.77 -11.45
CA PHE A 84 -4.83 -6.09 -11.02
C PHE A 84 -4.19 -4.94 -10.23
N ALA A 85 -4.33 -3.70 -10.72
CA ALA A 85 -3.78 -2.54 -10.02
C ALA A 85 -4.40 -2.35 -8.63
N LYS A 86 -5.73 -2.47 -8.52
CA LYS A 86 -6.44 -2.40 -7.24
C LYS A 86 -6.03 -3.53 -6.28
N TYR A 87 -5.87 -4.75 -6.80
CA TYR A 87 -5.32 -5.88 -6.04
C TYR A 87 -3.93 -5.57 -5.50
N VAL A 88 -2.99 -5.14 -6.35
CA VAL A 88 -1.61 -4.82 -5.91
C VAL A 88 -1.63 -3.73 -4.83
N ILE A 89 -2.41 -2.66 -5.02
CA ILE A 89 -2.53 -1.60 -4.01
C ILE A 89 -3.05 -2.15 -2.67
N ALA A 90 -4.10 -2.98 -2.71
CA ALA A 90 -4.64 -3.61 -1.50
C ALA A 90 -3.63 -4.56 -0.84
N HIS A 91 -2.86 -5.32 -1.62
CA HIS A 91 -1.79 -6.20 -1.15
C HIS A 91 -0.72 -5.43 -0.38
N GLU A 92 -0.22 -4.33 -0.95
CA GLU A 92 0.78 -3.50 -0.27
C GLU A 92 0.23 -2.84 1.01
N PHE A 93 -1.05 -2.46 1.01
CA PHE A 93 -1.72 -1.99 2.23
C PHE A 93 -1.87 -3.10 3.27
N ALA A 94 -2.10 -4.35 2.86
CA ALA A 94 -2.12 -5.49 3.76
C ALA A 94 -0.75 -5.69 4.44
N HIS A 95 0.35 -5.63 3.68
CA HIS A 95 1.71 -5.64 4.24
C HIS A 95 1.90 -4.52 5.27
N ALA A 96 1.46 -3.31 4.94
CA ALA A 96 1.57 -2.18 5.86
C ALA A 96 0.75 -2.38 7.14
N PHE A 97 -0.48 -2.89 7.04
CA PHE A 97 -1.37 -3.17 8.19
C PHE A 97 -0.83 -4.28 9.09
N LEU A 98 -0.37 -5.38 8.49
CA LEU A 98 0.23 -6.52 9.17
C LEU A 98 1.65 -6.25 9.68
N ARG A 99 2.24 -5.11 9.30
CA ARG A 99 3.64 -4.75 9.62
C ARG A 99 4.63 -5.82 9.12
N ASN A 100 4.36 -6.36 7.92
CA ASN A 100 5.06 -7.50 7.32
C ASN A 100 5.05 -8.77 8.19
N GLY A 101 4.02 -8.93 9.02
CA GLY A 101 3.76 -10.13 9.82
C GLY A 101 2.74 -11.06 9.16
N GLY A 102 2.46 -12.18 9.84
CA GLY A 102 1.43 -13.12 9.44
C GLY A 102 0.01 -12.65 9.79
N TRP A 103 -0.99 -13.42 9.35
CA TRP A 103 -2.41 -13.16 9.62
C TRP A 103 -3.14 -14.44 10.03
N GLY A 104 -3.67 -14.49 11.26
CA GLY A 104 -4.23 -15.71 11.83
C GLY A 104 -3.18 -16.82 11.89
N GLU A 105 -3.45 -17.95 11.24
CA GLU A 105 -2.53 -19.09 11.12
C GLU A 105 -1.56 -18.97 9.93
N ILE A 106 -1.73 -17.96 9.05
CA ILE A 106 -0.88 -17.77 7.89
C ILE A 106 0.39 -17.04 8.33
N THR A 107 1.52 -17.74 8.37
CA THR A 107 2.81 -17.18 8.79
C THR A 107 3.63 -16.62 7.65
N ASP A 108 3.36 -17.04 6.41
CA ASP A 108 4.01 -16.47 5.23
C ASP A 108 3.45 -15.07 4.97
N VAL A 109 4.35 -14.11 4.80
CA VAL A 109 4.02 -12.68 4.73
C VAL A 109 3.26 -12.35 3.44
N GLU A 110 3.62 -12.98 2.32
CA GLU A 110 2.94 -12.74 1.04
C GLU A 110 1.58 -13.41 1.01
N GLU A 111 1.45 -14.64 1.53
CA GLU A 111 0.16 -15.32 1.65
C GLU A 111 -0.78 -14.59 2.61
N ALA A 112 -0.25 -14.05 3.71
CA ALA A 112 -1.03 -13.28 4.67
C ALA A 112 -1.56 -11.98 4.05
N ALA A 113 -0.73 -11.28 3.27
CA ALA A 113 -1.15 -10.10 2.54
C ALA A 113 -2.18 -10.40 1.45
N ASP A 114 -1.97 -11.47 0.67
CA ASP A 114 -2.93 -11.94 -0.35
C ASP A 114 -4.29 -12.25 0.30
N ALA A 115 -4.29 -13.00 1.41
CA ALA A 115 -5.50 -13.40 2.12
C ALA A 115 -6.23 -12.20 2.75
N LEU A 116 -5.48 -11.25 3.34
CA LEU A 116 -6.06 -10.05 3.93
C LEU A 116 -6.63 -9.12 2.85
N ALA A 117 -5.92 -8.91 1.73
CA ALA A 117 -6.44 -8.14 0.60
C ALA A 117 -7.70 -8.77 0.01
N ALA A 118 -7.75 -10.11 -0.10
CA ALA A 118 -8.95 -10.83 -0.53
C ALA A 118 -10.12 -10.62 0.46
N SER A 119 -9.86 -10.58 1.76
CA SER A 119 -10.88 -10.29 2.78
C SER A 119 -11.49 -8.88 2.64
N TRP A 120 -10.75 -7.94 2.04
CA TRP A 120 -11.23 -6.60 1.68
C TRP A 120 -11.92 -6.55 0.32
N GLY A 121 -12.05 -7.68 -0.38
CA GLY A 121 -12.69 -7.80 -1.69
C GLY A 121 -11.72 -7.74 -2.88
N PHE A 122 -10.41 -7.54 -2.65
CA PHE A 122 -9.41 -7.43 -3.70
C PHE A 122 -8.66 -8.75 -3.89
N HIS A 123 -9.21 -9.61 -4.74
CA HIS A 123 -8.66 -10.92 -4.99
C HIS A 123 -7.49 -10.86 -5.97
N LYS A 124 -6.47 -11.68 -5.71
CA LYS A 124 -5.38 -11.93 -6.67
C LYS A 124 -5.95 -12.44 -7.99
N PRO A 125 -5.69 -11.77 -9.12
CA PRO A 125 -6.16 -12.24 -10.42
C PRO A 125 -5.55 -13.60 -10.75
N ALA A 126 -6.33 -14.48 -11.37
CA ALA A 126 -5.79 -15.71 -11.94
C ALA A 126 -4.81 -15.35 -13.08
N THR A 127 -3.58 -15.86 -12.98
CA THR A 127 -2.57 -15.81 -14.05
C THR A 127 -3.03 -16.47 -15.33
#